data_AF-A0A2N9WS00-F1
#
_entry.id   AF-A0A2N9WS00-F1
#
_cell.length_a   1.000
_cell.length_b   1.000
_cell.length_c   1.000
_cell.angle_alpha   90.00
_cell.angle_beta   90.00
_cell.angle_gamma   90.00
#
_symmetry.space_group_name_H-M   'P 1'
#
loop_
_entity.id
_entity.type
_entity.pdbx_description
1 polymer ?
#
loop_
_entity_poly.entity_id
_entity_poly.type
_entity_poly.pdbx_seq_one_letter_code
_entity_poly.pdbx_strand_id
1 'polypeptide(L)' 'MIQETGPNHPTSLYIYTDQNSYEPLARIDKRGNDPERVMYFHTDLNGCPEELTTANGKIL' A
#
# COMPACT_ATOMS: atom_id res chain seq x y z
N MET A 1 2.53 4.74 10.74
CA MET A 1 3.01 3.66 9.85
C MET A 1 2.82 2.35 10.57
N ILE A 2 2.30 1.33 9.89
CA ILE A 2 2.07 -0.01 10.44
C ILE A 2 2.76 -1.02 9.51
N GLN A 3 3.43 -2.03 10.10
CA GLN A 3 4.10 -3.08 9.35
C GLN A 3 3.42 -4.43 9.63
N GLU A 4 3.13 -5.17 8.55
CA GLU A 4 2.64 -6.54 8.60
C GLU A 4 3.69 -7.49 8.04
N THR A 5 3.83 -8.68 8.63
CA THR A 5 4.80 -9.69 8.18
C THR A 5 4.27 -11.08 8.51
N GLY A 6 4.45 -12.02 7.59
CA GLY A 6 4.08 -13.41 7.79
C GLY A 6 4.78 -14.35 6.80
N PRO A 7 4.73 -15.66 7.05
CA PRO A 7 5.58 -16.64 6.36
C PRO A 7 5.27 -16.79 4.86
N ASN A 8 4.05 -16.44 4.42
CA ASN A 8 3.56 -16.70 3.06
C ASN A 8 3.21 -15.43 2.27
N HIS A 9 3.50 -14.24 2.79
CA HIS A 9 3.21 -12.96 2.13
C HIS A 9 4.40 -12.00 2.28
N PRO A 10 4.55 -11.02 1.37
CA PRO A 10 5.57 -9.99 1.51
C PRO A 10 5.40 -9.22 2.82
N THR A 11 6.51 -8.74 3.38
CA THR A 11 6.47 -7.72 4.43
C THR A 11 5.87 -6.46 3.82
N SER A 12 4.78 -5.98 4.41
CA SER A 12 4.01 -4.84 3.91
C SER A 12 4.10 -3.69 4.90
N LEU A 13 4.54 -2.52 4.44
CA LEU A 13 4.55 -1.28 5.23
C LEU A 13 3.46 -0.34 4.71
N TYR A 14 2.54 0.03 5.58
CA TYR A 14 1.45 0.96 5.28
C TYR A 14 1.80 2.37 5.77
N ILE A 15 1.65 3.32 4.85
CA ILE A 15 1.80 4.76 5.07
C ILE A 15 0.40 5.35 5.07
N TYR A 16 0.11 6.19 6.07
CA TYR A 16 -1.20 6.81 6.28
C TYR A 16 -1.12 8.32 6.13
N THR A 17 -2.25 8.96 5.82
CA THR A 17 -2.35 10.42 5.63
C THR A 17 -1.92 11.22 6.86
N ASP A 18 -2.32 10.75 8.05
CA ASP A 18 -1.95 11.34 9.33
C ASP A 18 -1.80 10.27 10.43
N GLN A 19 -1.42 10.69 11.64
CA GLN A 19 -1.16 9.77 12.76
C GLN A 19 -2.43 9.19 13.40
N ASN A 20 -3.58 9.82 13.21
CA ASN A 20 -4.86 9.46 13.83
C ASN A 20 -5.91 8.98 12.80
N SER A 21 -5.55 8.90 11.53
CA SER A 21 -6.36 8.39 10.44
C SER A 21 -5.90 6.99 10.02
N TYR A 22 -6.87 6.19 9.59
CA TYR A 22 -6.63 4.87 9.00
C TYR A 22 -6.71 4.91 7.47
N GLU A 23 -6.71 6.10 6.87
CA GLU A 23 -6.69 6.29 5.41
C GLU A 23 -5.28 6.03 4.86
N PRO A 24 -5.08 4.93 4.10
CA PRO A 24 -3.77 4.60 3.58
C PRO A 24 -3.42 5.48 2.38
N LEU A 25 -2.20 6.00 2.36
CA LEU A 25 -1.60 6.69 1.20
C LEU A 25 -0.91 5.71 0.26
N ALA A 26 -0.13 4.79 0.85
CA ALA A 26 0.71 3.87 0.08
C ALA A 26 1.03 2.61 0.87
N ARG A 27 1.31 1.53 0.13
CA ARG A 27 1.87 0.28 0.65
C ARG A 27 3.21 0.00 -0.01
N ILE A 28 4.19 -0.42 0.78
CA ILE A 28 5.48 -0.92 0.30
C ILE A 28 5.58 -2.41 0.59
N ASP A 29 5.64 -3.22 -0.47
CA ASP A 29 5.78 -4.67 -0.38
C ASP A 29 7.25 -5.09 -0.59
N LYS A 30 7.79 -5.90 0.32
CA LYS A 30 9.13 -6.47 0.25
C LYS A 30 9.12 -7.99 0.42
N ARG A 31 9.83 -8.71 -0.47
CA ARG A 31 9.96 -10.17 -0.39
C ARG A 31 11.42 -10.61 -0.55
N GLY A 32 12.07 -10.96 0.55
CA GLY A 32 13.48 -11.39 0.51
C GLY A 32 14.37 -10.34 -0.17
N ASN A 33 15.06 -10.75 -1.25
CA ASN A 33 15.93 -9.88 -2.05
C ASN A 33 15.23 -9.25 -3.25
N ASP A 34 13.92 -9.45 -3.44
CA ASP A 34 13.18 -8.77 -4.50
C ASP A 34 13.18 -7.26 -4.27
N PRO A 35 13.20 -6.45 -5.34
CA PRO A 35 13.06 -5.01 -5.22
C PRO A 35 11.72 -4.66 -4.57
N GLU A 36 11.75 -3.63 -3.72
CA GLU A 36 10.56 -3.10 -3.06
C GLU A 36 9.57 -2.57 -4.08
N ARG A 37 8.29 -2.85 -3.86
CA ARG A 37 7.20 -2.40 -4.74
C ARG A 37 6.34 -1.41 -3.99
N VAL A 38 6.24 -0.20 -4.53
CA VAL A 38 5.38 0.85 -4.00
C VAL A 38 4.05 0.85 -4.77
N MET A 39 2.96 0.85 -4.01
CA MET A 39 1.59 0.96 -4.51
C MET A 39 0.89 2.11 -3.83
N TYR A 40 0.09 2.88 -4.57
CA TYR A 40 -0.67 4.02 -4.06
C TYR A 40 -2.15 3.66 -4.05
N PHE A 41 -2.83 3.97 -2.93
CA PHE A 41 -4.27 3.81 -2.79
C PHE A 41 -4.97 5.03 -3.36
N HIS A 42 -6.08 4.79 -4.07
CA HIS A 42 -6.98 5.82 -4.55
C HIS A 42 -8.39 5.54 -4.04
N THR A 43 -8.91 6.46 -3.26
CA THR A 43 -10.29 6.41 -2.76
C THR A 43 -11.16 7.27 -3.66
N ASP A 44 -12.15 6.66 -4.31
CA ASP A 44 -13.15 7.41 -5.05
C ASP A 44 -14.04 8.22 -4.09
N LEU A 45 -14.45 9.42 -4.52
CA LEU A 45 -15.33 10.31 -3.74
C LEU A 45 -16.65 9.64 -3.30
N ASN A 46 -17.07 8.59 -4.00
CA ASN A 46 -18.29 7.85 -3.73
C ASN A 46 -18.08 6.61 -2.85
N GLY A 47 -16.86 6.35 -2.37
CA GLY A 47 -16.52 5.19 -1.53
C GLY A 47 -16.49 3.85 -2.29
N CYS A 48 -16.28 3.87 -3.61
CA CYS A 48 -16.03 2.65 -4.39
C CYS A 48 -14.68 2.02 -4.00
N PRO A 49 -14.50 0.69 -4.21
CA PRO A 49 -13.35 -0.04 -3.70
C PRO A 49 -12.03 0.57 -4.16
N GLU A 50 -11.11 0.75 -3.19
CA GLU A 50 -9.80 1.37 -3.37
C GLU A 50 -9.03 0.76 -4.57
N GLU A 51 -8.78 1.59 -5.59
CA GLU A 51 -7.92 1.20 -6.71
C GLU A 51 -6.46 1.35 -6.29
N LEU A 52 -5.61 0.41 -6.71
CA LEU A 52 -4.17 0.49 -6.48
C LEU A 52 -3.45 0.82 -7.78
N THR A 53 -2.54 1.78 -7.72
CA THR A 53 -1.60 2.02 -8.82
C THR A 53 -0.18 1.70 -8.41
N THR A 54 0.59 1.12 -9.34
CA THR A 54 2.05 1.01 -9.22
C THR A 54 2.72 2.40 -9.15
N ALA A 55 4.01 2.42 -8.81
CA ALA A 55 4.84 3.62 -8.87
C ALA A 55 4.85 4.35 -10.22
N ASN A 56 4.52 3.66 -11.33
CA ASN A 56 4.44 4.26 -12.66
C ASN A 56 3.02 4.74 -13.03
N GLY A 57 2.08 4.75 -12.07
CA GLY A 57 0.69 5.17 -12.31
C GLY A 57 -0.15 4.13 -13.06
N LYS A 58 0.35 2.91 -13.26
CA LYS A 58 -0.43 1.82 -13.87
C LYS A 58 -1.33 1.18 -12.81
N ILE A 59 -2.62 1.08 -13.13
CA ILE A 59 -3.64 0.34 -12.36
C ILE A 59 -3.26 -1.14 -12.21
N LEU A 60 -3.50 -1.69 -11.02
CA LEU A 60 -3.23 -3.08 -10.63
C LEU A 60 -4.48 -3.96 -10.65
#